data_AF-A0A0J8RBU4-F1
#
_entry.id   AF-A0A0J8RBU4-F1
#
_cell.length_a   1.000
_cell.length_b   1.000
_cell.length_c   1.000
_cell.angle_alpha   90.00
_cell.angle_beta   90.00
_cell.angle_gamma   90.00
#
_symmetry.space_group_name_H-M   'P 1'
#
loop_
_entity.id
_entity.type
_entity.pdbx_description
1 polymer ?
#
loop_
_entity_poly.entity_id
_entity_poly.type
_entity_poly.pdbx_seq_one_letter_code
_entity_poly.pdbx_strand_id
1 'polypeptide(L)'
;MDVNQVLAGTLSPDAATRQNAEQQLLHAAEVDFAGYLTTLAGELANESAAPAIRTAAGIALKNSFSYRDLARLREVQGRWVHQVNPQVKSGVKDLALKTLASPDSRAGQSAGQFIASIAAIELPRNEWPELMNNLVQNVSGGSDRLKQSSLVTIGFICESEDPDLRESLNSHSNAILTAVVQGARKEEPNNDVRNAAITALSDAIEFVRSNFENEGERNYIMQVICEATQSNDVRIQSGAFGCLNRIMSSYYDKMRFYMEKALFGLTVLGMKSEEEDVAKLAIEFWCTVCEEEAAIEDDNRLAKTEGSSIIRPFFNFARIACREVVPVLLELMTKQDEDASDDDYNISRAAYQALELYPTCVNLT
;
A
#
# COMPACT_ATOMS: atom_id res chain seq x y z
N MET A 1 -22.69 -29.56 -7.30
CA MET A 1 -21.22 -29.54 -7.37
C MET A 1 -20.72 -29.37 -5.94
N ASP A 2 -19.85 -30.24 -5.44
CA ASP A 2 -19.21 -30.02 -4.14
C ASP A 2 -18.08 -29.02 -4.35
N VAL A 3 -18.32 -27.77 -3.97
CA VAL A 3 -17.38 -26.66 -4.18
C VAL A 3 -16.04 -26.93 -3.49
N ASN A 4 -16.02 -27.65 -2.37
CA ASN A 4 -14.79 -27.95 -1.63
C ASN A 4 -13.90 -28.90 -2.42
N GLN A 5 -14.47 -29.89 -3.11
CA GLN A 5 -13.71 -30.79 -3.98
C GLN A 5 -13.14 -30.06 -5.19
N VAL A 6 -13.92 -29.17 -5.80
CA VAL A 6 -13.46 -28.39 -6.96
C VAL A 6 -12.33 -27.44 -6.55
N LEU A 7 -12.48 -26.71 -5.45
CA LEU A 7 -11.44 -25.82 -4.91
C LEU A 7 -10.20 -26.60 -4.45
N ALA A 8 -10.35 -27.81 -3.92
CA ALA A 8 -9.19 -28.67 -3.62
C ALA A 8 -8.48 -29.09 -4.91
N GLY A 9 -9.25 -29.37 -5.97
CA GLY A 9 -8.75 -29.73 -7.29
C GLY A 9 -7.85 -28.66 -7.92
N THR A 10 -8.16 -27.36 -7.73
CA THR A 10 -7.33 -26.26 -8.25
C THR A 10 -5.95 -26.16 -7.58
N LEU A 11 -5.79 -26.80 -6.42
CA LEU A 11 -4.52 -26.85 -5.68
C LEU A 11 -3.75 -28.17 -5.89
N SER A 12 -4.28 -29.08 -6.72
CA SER A 12 -3.67 -30.39 -6.96
C SER A 12 -2.29 -30.27 -7.62
N PRO A 13 -1.30 -31.11 -7.28
CA PRO A 13 -0.05 -31.18 -8.04
C PRO A 13 -0.26 -31.74 -9.46
N ASP A 14 -1.32 -32.51 -9.68
CA ASP A 14 -1.67 -33.06 -10.99
C ASP A 14 -2.30 -31.99 -11.90
N ALA A 15 -1.69 -31.80 -13.08
CA ALA A 15 -2.11 -30.78 -14.04
C ALA A 15 -3.51 -31.05 -14.61
N ALA A 16 -3.87 -32.31 -14.87
CA ALA A 16 -5.18 -32.65 -15.42
C ALA A 16 -6.30 -32.36 -14.41
N THR A 17 -6.09 -32.73 -13.13
CA THR A 17 -7.02 -32.43 -12.03
C THR A 17 -7.22 -30.92 -11.87
N ARG A 18 -6.14 -30.12 -11.89
CA ARG A 18 -6.24 -28.66 -11.81
C ARG A 18 -7.03 -28.06 -12.96
N GLN A 19 -6.68 -28.42 -14.20
CA GLN A 19 -7.35 -27.88 -15.39
C GLN A 19 -8.84 -28.21 -15.41
N ASN A 20 -9.20 -29.44 -15.01
CA ASN A 20 -10.61 -29.83 -14.90
C ASN A 20 -11.35 -29.01 -13.84
N ALA A 21 -10.72 -28.76 -12.69
CA ALA A 21 -11.31 -27.95 -11.63
C ALA A 21 -11.48 -26.48 -12.05
N GLU A 22 -10.47 -25.90 -12.71
CA GLU A 22 -10.54 -24.53 -13.26
C GLU A 22 -11.65 -24.39 -14.30
N GLN A 23 -11.78 -25.35 -15.22
CA GLN A 23 -12.88 -25.37 -16.20
C GLN A 23 -14.25 -25.48 -15.54
N GLN A 24 -14.38 -26.26 -14.46
CA GLN A 24 -15.63 -26.35 -13.71
C GLN A 24 -16.00 -25.02 -13.03
N LEU A 25 -15.03 -24.30 -12.47
CA LEU A 25 -15.27 -22.98 -11.88
C LEU A 25 -15.66 -21.95 -12.95
N LEU A 26 -14.97 -21.94 -14.10
CA LEU A 26 -15.31 -21.06 -15.23
C LEU A 26 -16.72 -21.34 -15.73
N HIS A 27 -17.07 -22.62 -15.93
CA HIS A 27 -18.40 -23.01 -16.35
C HIS A 27 -19.48 -22.60 -15.33
N ALA A 28 -19.22 -22.77 -14.03
CA ALA A 28 -20.14 -22.35 -12.98
C ALA A 28 -20.38 -20.82 -13.00
N ALA A 29 -19.32 -20.03 -13.21
CA ALA A 29 -19.42 -18.58 -13.32
C ALA A 29 -20.17 -18.11 -14.58
N GLU A 30 -20.17 -18.90 -15.67
CA GLU A 30 -20.94 -18.62 -16.88
C GLU A 30 -22.43 -18.96 -16.71
N VAL A 31 -22.75 -20.12 -16.11
CA VAL A 31 -24.13 -20.63 -15.98
C VAL A 31 -24.94 -19.85 -14.95
N ASP A 32 -24.39 -19.65 -13.75
CA ASP A 32 -25.07 -18.91 -12.67
C ASP A 32 -24.04 -18.10 -11.86
N PHE A 33 -23.80 -16.88 -12.32
CA PHE A 33 -22.84 -15.99 -11.67
C PHE A 33 -23.22 -15.65 -10.23
N ALA A 34 -24.51 -15.43 -9.96
CA ALA A 34 -24.98 -15.05 -8.62
C ALA A 34 -24.83 -16.22 -7.63
N GLY A 35 -25.18 -17.43 -8.05
CA GLY A 35 -24.98 -18.65 -7.26
C GLY A 35 -23.49 -18.96 -7.06
N TYR A 36 -22.67 -18.78 -8.09
CA TYR A 36 -21.21 -18.93 -8.02
C TYR A 36 -20.59 -18.00 -6.96
N LEU A 37 -20.91 -16.71 -6.99
CA LEU A 37 -20.42 -15.73 -6.02
C LEU A 37 -20.87 -16.05 -4.59
N THR A 38 -22.14 -16.40 -4.41
CA THR A 38 -22.71 -16.78 -3.11
C THR A 38 -22.00 -18.00 -2.53
N THR A 39 -21.75 -19.01 -3.36
CA THR A 39 -21.10 -20.26 -2.95
C THR A 39 -19.66 -20.01 -2.50
N LEU A 40 -18.88 -19.28 -3.28
CA LEU A 40 -17.49 -18.98 -2.92
C LEU A 40 -17.38 -18.05 -1.70
N ALA A 41 -18.26 -17.06 -1.58
CA ALA A 41 -18.29 -16.18 -0.39
C ALA A 41 -18.66 -16.97 0.87
N GLY A 42 -19.58 -17.93 0.74
CA GLY A 42 -19.93 -18.85 1.81
C GLY A 42 -18.74 -19.69 2.26
N GLU A 43 -17.98 -20.28 1.34
CA GLU A 43 -16.80 -21.08 1.69
C GLU A 43 -15.65 -20.24 2.23
N LEU A 44 -15.42 -19.03 1.72
CA LEU A 44 -14.44 -18.10 2.28
C LEU A 44 -14.74 -17.78 3.75
N ALA A 45 -16.02 -17.56 4.08
CA ALA A 45 -16.49 -17.28 5.43
C ALA A 45 -16.64 -18.54 6.33
N ASN A 46 -16.43 -19.74 5.79
CA ASN A 46 -16.62 -21.00 6.51
C ASN A 46 -15.40 -21.34 7.39
N GLU A 47 -15.46 -21.01 8.68
CA GLU A 47 -14.40 -21.32 9.64
C GLU A 47 -14.16 -22.83 9.87
N SER A 48 -15.08 -23.69 9.44
CA SER A 48 -14.91 -25.15 9.51
C SER A 48 -14.21 -25.73 8.27
N ALA A 49 -14.08 -24.95 7.19
CA ALA A 49 -13.38 -25.39 5.99
C ALA A 49 -11.85 -25.31 6.17
N ALA A 50 -11.13 -26.12 5.40
CA ALA A 50 -9.68 -26.10 5.43
C ALA A 50 -9.13 -24.73 4.95
N PRO A 51 -8.10 -24.16 5.61
CA PRO A 51 -7.54 -22.85 5.26
C PRO A 51 -7.19 -22.65 3.78
N ALA A 52 -6.64 -23.69 3.14
CA ALA A 52 -6.27 -23.65 1.73
C ALA A 52 -7.50 -23.51 0.82
N ILE A 53 -8.62 -24.14 1.18
CA ILE A 53 -9.87 -24.08 0.43
C ILE A 53 -10.51 -22.70 0.55
N ARG A 54 -10.54 -22.12 1.76
CA ARG A 54 -11.01 -20.75 1.99
C ARG A 54 -10.21 -19.74 1.17
N THR A 55 -8.89 -19.90 1.17
CA THR A 55 -7.98 -19.05 0.37
C THR A 55 -8.26 -19.20 -1.13
N ALA A 56 -8.42 -20.43 -1.62
CA ALA A 56 -8.77 -20.69 -3.01
C ALA A 56 -10.13 -20.07 -3.40
N ALA A 57 -11.13 -20.13 -2.50
CA ALA A 57 -12.43 -19.50 -2.71
C ALA A 57 -12.32 -17.98 -2.83
N GLY A 58 -11.56 -17.34 -1.92
CA GLY A 58 -11.34 -15.90 -1.96
C GLY A 58 -10.55 -15.42 -3.18
N ILE A 59 -9.54 -16.19 -3.63
CA ILE A 59 -8.81 -15.91 -4.87
C ILE A 59 -9.74 -16.05 -6.08
N ALA A 60 -10.58 -17.10 -6.13
CA ALA A 60 -11.55 -17.30 -7.21
C ALA A 60 -12.59 -16.16 -7.26
N LEU A 61 -13.04 -15.66 -6.11
CA LEU A 61 -13.90 -14.47 -6.01
C LEU A 61 -13.20 -13.23 -6.59
N LYS A 62 -11.99 -12.91 -6.12
CA LYS A 62 -11.21 -11.77 -6.62
C LYS A 62 -10.99 -11.86 -8.14
N ASN A 63 -10.57 -13.02 -8.63
CA ASN A 63 -10.29 -13.23 -10.05
C ASN A 63 -11.55 -13.11 -10.93
N SER A 64 -12.74 -13.19 -10.34
CA SER A 64 -13.99 -12.94 -11.07
C SER A 64 -14.16 -11.46 -11.46
N PHE A 65 -13.40 -10.56 -10.84
CA PHE A 65 -13.42 -9.11 -11.04
C PHE A 65 -12.04 -8.51 -11.36
N SER A 66 -11.05 -9.35 -11.68
CA SER A 66 -9.67 -8.90 -11.95
C SER A 66 -9.18 -9.43 -13.29
N TYR A 67 -8.98 -8.53 -14.25
CA TYR A 67 -8.51 -8.85 -15.60
C TYR A 67 -7.54 -7.78 -16.09
N ARG A 68 -6.46 -8.22 -16.76
CA ARG A 68 -5.54 -7.31 -17.46
C ARG A 68 -6.17 -6.67 -18.70
N ASP A 69 -7.10 -7.39 -19.34
CA ASP A 69 -7.87 -6.89 -20.46
C ASP A 69 -9.03 -6.00 -19.95
N LEU A 70 -8.98 -4.72 -20.29
CA LEU A 70 -9.96 -3.72 -19.88
C LEU A 70 -11.36 -3.99 -20.43
N ALA A 71 -11.49 -4.56 -21.63
CA ALA A 71 -12.81 -4.89 -22.19
C ALA A 71 -13.47 -6.01 -21.39
N ARG A 72 -12.69 -7.05 -21.07
CA ARG A 72 -13.15 -8.15 -20.22
C ARG A 72 -13.44 -7.69 -18.78
N LEU A 73 -12.60 -6.81 -18.23
CA LEU A 73 -12.84 -6.20 -16.92
C LEU A 73 -14.18 -5.47 -16.88
N ARG A 74 -14.44 -4.60 -17.86
CA ARG A 74 -15.71 -3.86 -17.95
C ARG A 74 -16.91 -4.78 -18.13
N GLU A 75 -16.77 -5.86 -18.89
CA GLU A 75 -17.83 -6.87 -19.04
C GLU A 75 -18.21 -7.48 -17.70
N VAL A 76 -17.24 -8.01 -16.93
CA VAL A 76 -17.53 -8.64 -15.63
C VAL A 76 -18.03 -7.64 -14.59
N GLN A 77 -17.53 -6.41 -14.59
CA GLN A 77 -18.06 -5.34 -13.75
C GLN A 77 -19.51 -5.01 -14.14
N GLY A 78 -19.82 -4.99 -15.44
CA GLY A 78 -21.18 -4.85 -15.94
C GLY A 78 -22.10 -5.99 -15.50
N ARG A 79 -21.60 -7.23 -15.44
CA ARG A 79 -22.35 -8.38 -14.88
C ARG A 79 -22.67 -8.16 -13.40
N TRP A 80 -21.71 -7.73 -12.60
CA TRP A 80 -21.96 -7.35 -11.19
C TRP A 80 -23.07 -6.30 -11.09
N VAL A 81 -22.92 -5.21 -11.83
CA VAL A 81 -23.83 -4.06 -11.75
C VAL A 81 -25.26 -4.44 -12.17
N HIS A 82 -25.41 -5.08 -13.32
CA HIS A 82 -26.70 -5.22 -14.00
C HIS A 82 -27.36 -6.58 -13.84
N GLN A 83 -26.60 -7.65 -13.59
CA GLN A 83 -27.12 -9.03 -13.59
C GLN A 83 -27.20 -9.64 -12.19
N VAL A 84 -26.40 -9.17 -11.23
CA VAL A 84 -26.46 -9.64 -9.84
C VAL A 84 -27.50 -8.82 -9.07
N ASN A 85 -28.48 -9.50 -8.49
CA ASN A 85 -29.53 -8.83 -7.73
C ASN A 85 -28.99 -8.21 -6.42
N PRO A 86 -29.63 -7.15 -5.89
CA PRO A 86 -29.15 -6.46 -4.69
C PRO A 86 -29.02 -7.33 -3.45
N GLN A 87 -29.89 -8.33 -3.27
CA GLN A 87 -29.87 -9.22 -2.11
C GLN A 87 -28.62 -10.12 -2.11
N VAL A 88 -28.23 -10.65 -3.28
CA VAL A 88 -27.00 -11.44 -3.44
C VAL A 88 -25.78 -10.56 -3.24
N LYS A 89 -25.78 -9.34 -3.81
CA LYS A 89 -24.69 -8.38 -3.56
C LYS A 89 -24.50 -8.15 -2.05
N SER A 90 -25.57 -7.83 -1.32
CA SER A 90 -25.52 -7.63 0.13
C SER A 90 -24.96 -8.86 0.84
N GLY A 91 -25.52 -10.05 0.58
CA GLY A 91 -25.08 -11.28 1.25
C GLY A 91 -23.62 -11.61 1.01
N VAL A 92 -23.13 -11.45 -0.22
CA VAL A 92 -21.71 -11.67 -0.57
C VAL A 92 -20.80 -10.63 0.11
N LYS A 93 -21.20 -9.35 0.11
CA LYS A 93 -20.46 -8.28 0.79
C LYS A 93 -20.40 -8.49 2.31
N ASP A 94 -21.52 -8.88 2.93
CA ASP A 94 -21.62 -9.14 4.37
C ASP A 94 -20.75 -10.32 4.79
N LEU A 95 -20.72 -11.40 4.00
CA LEU A 95 -19.84 -12.55 4.24
C LEU A 95 -18.36 -12.17 4.14
N ALA A 96 -17.99 -11.34 3.16
CA ALA A 96 -16.63 -10.84 3.01
C ALA A 96 -16.21 -9.96 4.20
N LEU A 97 -17.05 -8.99 4.59
CA LEU A 97 -16.82 -8.14 5.75
C LEU A 97 -16.69 -8.95 7.05
N LYS A 98 -17.55 -9.97 7.24
CA LYS A 98 -17.47 -10.87 8.39
C LYS A 98 -16.14 -11.65 8.41
N THR A 99 -15.64 -12.06 7.24
CA THR A 99 -14.40 -12.83 7.12
C THR A 99 -13.16 -12.02 7.52
N LEU A 100 -13.21 -10.68 7.52
CA LEU A 100 -12.12 -9.85 8.04
C LEU A 100 -11.81 -10.14 9.52
N ALA A 101 -12.79 -10.60 10.30
CA ALA A 101 -12.62 -10.98 11.70
C ALA A 101 -12.10 -12.42 11.89
N SER A 102 -11.84 -13.16 10.80
CA SER A 102 -11.34 -14.54 10.85
C SER A 102 -10.01 -14.63 11.60
N PRO A 103 -9.81 -15.69 12.41
CA PRO A 103 -8.50 -15.96 13.01
C PRO A 103 -7.44 -16.38 11.97
N ASP A 104 -7.86 -16.88 10.80
CA ASP A 104 -6.97 -17.22 9.68
C ASP A 104 -6.65 -15.97 8.86
N SER A 105 -5.40 -15.50 8.99
CA SER A 105 -4.92 -14.29 8.30
C SER A 105 -5.04 -14.37 6.78
N ARG A 106 -4.92 -15.57 6.19
CA ARG A 106 -5.02 -15.75 4.73
C ARG A 106 -6.45 -15.57 4.24
N ALA A 107 -7.43 -16.03 5.02
CA ALA A 107 -8.84 -15.81 4.73
C ALA A 107 -9.19 -14.32 4.85
N GLY A 108 -8.73 -13.65 5.90
CA GLY A 108 -8.89 -12.19 6.08
C GLY A 108 -8.27 -11.38 4.92
N GLN A 109 -7.05 -11.73 4.50
CA GLN A 109 -6.39 -11.10 3.35
C GLN A 109 -7.16 -11.33 2.04
N SER A 110 -7.62 -12.56 1.79
CA SER A 110 -8.39 -12.89 0.58
C SER A 110 -9.73 -12.15 0.55
N ALA A 111 -10.39 -12.02 1.70
CA ALA A 111 -11.59 -11.20 1.84
C ALA A 111 -11.31 -9.72 1.56
N GLY A 112 -10.19 -9.18 2.08
CA GLY A 112 -9.77 -7.80 1.80
C GLY A 112 -9.54 -7.53 0.31
N GLN A 113 -8.87 -8.45 -0.42
CA GLN A 113 -8.67 -8.32 -1.87
C GLN A 113 -9.99 -8.35 -2.64
N PHE A 114 -10.92 -9.22 -2.23
CA PHE A 114 -12.24 -9.28 -2.83
C PHE A 114 -13.03 -7.99 -2.56
N ILE A 115 -13.02 -7.48 -1.31
CA ILE A 115 -13.65 -6.21 -0.95
C ILE A 115 -13.08 -5.07 -1.79
N ALA A 116 -11.76 -4.98 -1.95
CA ALA A 116 -11.13 -3.95 -2.78
C ALA A 116 -11.59 -4.03 -4.25
N SER A 117 -11.74 -5.25 -4.79
CA SER A 117 -12.23 -5.47 -6.15
C SER A 117 -13.67 -4.99 -6.34
N ILE A 118 -14.54 -5.18 -5.34
CA ILE A 118 -15.92 -4.68 -5.37
C ILE A 118 -15.98 -3.17 -5.08
N ALA A 119 -15.12 -2.66 -4.20
CA ALA A 119 -15.01 -1.23 -3.90
C ALA A 119 -14.66 -0.42 -5.16
N ALA A 120 -13.78 -0.93 -6.01
CA ALA A 120 -13.46 -0.34 -7.32
C ALA A 120 -14.67 -0.23 -8.26
N ILE A 121 -15.72 -1.02 -8.04
CA ILE A 121 -16.97 -0.96 -8.84
C ILE A 121 -17.99 -0.05 -8.16
N GLU A 122 -18.21 -0.23 -6.85
CA GLU A 122 -19.35 0.36 -6.15
C GLU A 122 -19.07 1.72 -5.52
N LEU A 123 -17.83 2.05 -5.13
CA LEU A 123 -17.51 3.36 -4.55
C LEU A 123 -17.66 4.51 -5.57
N PRO A 124 -17.16 4.40 -6.82
CA PRO A 124 -17.41 5.43 -7.84
C PRO A 124 -18.90 5.66 -8.14
N ARG A 125 -19.73 4.63 -7.89
CA ARG A 125 -21.18 4.64 -8.14
C ARG A 125 -22.00 4.99 -6.89
N ASN A 126 -21.35 5.18 -5.76
CA ASN A 126 -21.98 5.36 -4.45
C ASN A 126 -22.98 4.23 -4.10
N GLU A 127 -22.67 2.99 -4.51
CA GLU A 127 -23.48 1.79 -4.26
C GLU A 127 -23.05 1.06 -2.96
N TRP A 128 -21.95 1.49 -2.33
CA TRP A 128 -21.47 0.96 -1.05
C TRP A 128 -21.00 2.06 -0.06
N PRO A 129 -21.87 3.03 0.29
CA PRO A 129 -21.49 4.19 1.10
C PRO A 129 -21.01 3.85 2.52
N GLU A 130 -21.42 2.70 3.06
CA GLU A 130 -21.08 2.26 4.41
C GLU A 130 -19.69 1.61 4.53
N LEU A 131 -19.05 1.22 3.42
CA LEU A 131 -17.81 0.45 3.44
C LEU A 131 -16.70 1.13 4.25
N MET A 132 -16.39 2.38 3.93
CA MET A 132 -15.27 3.08 4.56
C MET A 132 -15.53 3.31 6.05
N ASN A 133 -16.76 3.67 6.42
CA ASN A 133 -17.14 3.84 7.82
C ASN A 133 -17.03 2.53 8.61
N ASN A 134 -17.44 1.40 8.03
CA ASN A 134 -17.30 0.08 8.65
C ASN A 134 -15.82 -0.28 8.87
N LEU A 135 -14.96 -0.07 7.86
CA LEU A 135 -13.52 -0.34 7.99
C LEU A 135 -12.88 0.55 9.07
N VAL A 136 -13.24 1.82 9.15
CA VAL A 136 -12.75 2.73 10.20
C VAL A 136 -13.20 2.27 11.59
N GLN A 137 -14.48 1.91 11.74
CA GLN A 137 -15.01 1.41 13.01
C GLN A 137 -14.32 0.11 13.45
N ASN A 138 -14.03 -0.78 12.50
CA ASN A 138 -13.26 -2.00 12.75
C ASN A 138 -11.87 -1.72 13.29
N VAL A 139 -11.19 -0.68 12.79
CA VAL A 139 -9.86 -0.29 13.28
C VAL A 139 -9.94 0.32 14.68
N SER A 140 -10.97 1.11 14.97
CA SER A 140 -11.11 1.78 16.27
C SER A 140 -11.55 0.85 17.40
N GLY A 141 -12.38 -0.16 17.13
CA GLY A 141 -13.00 -0.99 18.17
C GLY A 141 -12.92 -2.50 17.97
N GLY A 142 -12.31 -2.96 16.88
CA GLY A 142 -12.18 -4.38 16.57
C GLY A 142 -11.09 -5.10 17.38
N SER A 143 -11.09 -6.44 17.30
CA SER A 143 -9.96 -7.26 17.74
C SER A 143 -8.73 -6.98 16.88
N ASP A 144 -7.53 -7.31 17.36
CA ASP A 144 -6.28 -7.11 16.61
C ASP A 144 -6.34 -7.69 15.20
N ARG A 145 -6.96 -8.87 15.03
CA ARG A 145 -7.19 -9.49 13.72
C ARG A 145 -8.09 -8.66 12.83
N LEU A 146 -9.22 -8.19 13.36
CA LEU A 146 -10.16 -7.39 12.61
C LEU A 146 -9.55 -6.03 12.23
N LYS A 147 -8.79 -5.40 13.13
CA LYS A 147 -8.02 -4.18 12.84
C LYS A 147 -7.03 -4.44 11.70
N GLN A 148 -6.19 -5.47 11.82
CA GLN A 148 -5.18 -5.83 10.83
C GLN A 148 -5.80 -6.08 9.45
N SER A 149 -6.80 -6.94 9.35
CA SER A 149 -7.48 -7.25 8.08
C SER A 149 -8.16 -6.01 7.48
N SER A 150 -8.75 -5.14 8.32
CA SER A 150 -9.40 -3.91 7.84
C SER A 150 -8.38 -2.89 7.33
N LEU A 151 -7.24 -2.72 8.00
CA LEU A 151 -6.14 -1.87 7.53
C LEU A 151 -5.55 -2.37 6.21
N VAL A 152 -5.32 -3.69 6.09
CA VAL A 152 -4.88 -4.31 4.83
C VAL A 152 -5.91 -4.09 3.72
N THR A 153 -7.21 -4.18 4.04
CA THR A 153 -8.29 -3.91 3.07
C THR A 153 -8.30 -2.44 2.63
N ILE A 154 -8.09 -1.51 3.56
CA ILE A 154 -7.92 -0.08 3.24
C ILE A 154 -6.72 0.07 2.29
N GLY A 155 -5.57 -0.53 2.61
CA GLY A 155 -4.38 -0.53 1.73
C GLY A 155 -4.68 -1.00 0.31
N PHE A 156 -5.35 -2.15 0.14
CA PHE A 156 -5.73 -2.65 -1.19
C PHE A 156 -6.68 -1.73 -1.96
N ILE A 157 -7.59 -1.02 -1.28
CA ILE A 157 -8.45 -0.02 -1.90
C ILE A 157 -7.61 1.19 -2.37
N CYS A 158 -6.64 1.59 -1.55
CA CYS A 158 -5.77 2.74 -1.76
C CYS A 158 -4.72 2.51 -2.86
N GLU A 159 -4.27 1.27 -3.05
CA GLU A 159 -3.31 0.85 -4.08
C GLU A 159 -3.88 0.92 -5.51
N SER A 160 -5.21 0.98 -5.68
CA SER A 160 -5.84 0.96 -6.99
C SER A 160 -5.45 2.19 -7.86
N GLU A 161 -5.02 1.92 -9.09
CA GLU A 161 -4.73 2.94 -10.11
C GLU A 161 -5.99 3.40 -10.88
N ASP A 162 -7.17 2.84 -10.57
CA ASP A 162 -8.43 3.20 -11.24
C ASP A 162 -8.80 4.68 -10.97
N PRO A 163 -8.90 5.54 -12.02
CA PRO A 163 -9.12 6.97 -11.83
C PRO A 163 -10.44 7.30 -11.12
N ASP A 164 -11.51 6.57 -11.44
CA ASP A 164 -12.85 6.83 -10.90
C ASP A 164 -12.90 6.46 -9.40
N LEU A 165 -12.27 5.33 -9.02
CA LEU A 165 -12.09 4.96 -7.62
C LEU A 165 -11.27 6.01 -6.88
N ARG A 166 -10.13 6.45 -7.44
CA ARG A 166 -9.27 7.46 -6.80
C ARG A 166 -10.01 8.79 -6.57
N GLU A 167 -10.82 9.23 -7.53
CA GLU A 167 -11.65 10.42 -7.36
C GLU A 167 -12.66 10.24 -6.21
N SER A 168 -13.32 9.08 -6.13
CA SER A 168 -14.29 8.78 -5.06
C SER A 168 -13.64 8.76 -3.66
N LEU A 169 -12.40 8.27 -3.55
CA LEU A 169 -11.67 8.17 -2.27
C LEU A 169 -11.33 9.54 -1.66
N ASN A 170 -11.24 10.61 -2.46
CA ASN A 170 -11.02 11.96 -1.94
C ASN A 170 -12.08 12.36 -0.91
N SER A 171 -13.33 11.96 -1.11
CA SER A 171 -14.44 12.21 -0.19
C SER A 171 -14.35 11.43 1.13
N HIS A 172 -13.52 10.38 1.16
CA HIS A 172 -13.29 9.50 2.31
C HIS A 172 -11.88 9.65 2.94
N SER A 173 -11.05 10.56 2.41
CA SER A 173 -9.65 10.79 2.83
C SER A 173 -9.49 10.97 4.34
N ASN A 174 -10.32 11.81 4.97
CA ASN A 174 -10.29 12.02 6.42
C ASN A 174 -10.56 10.76 7.23
N ALA A 175 -11.53 9.94 6.78
CA ALA A 175 -11.91 8.71 7.44
C ALA A 175 -10.80 7.67 7.32
N ILE A 176 -10.24 7.51 6.11
CA ILE A 176 -9.09 6.65 5.82
C ILE A 176 -7.90 7.04 6.72
N LEU A 177 -7.51 8.32 6.70
CA LEU A 177 -6.41 8.82 7.53
C LEU A 177 -6.63 8.60 9.01
N THR A 178 -7.85 8.85 9.50
CA THR A 178 -8.18 8.60 10.91
C THR A 178 -7.89 7.15 11.28
N ALA A 179 -8.31 6.18 10.45
CA ALA A 179 -8.07 4.76 10.71
C ALA A 179 -6.59 4.39 10.60
N VAL A 180 -5.90 4.73 9.51
CA VAL A 180 -4.50 4.33 9.32
C VAL A 180 -3.58 5.01 10.34
N VAL A 181 -3.79 6.30 10.64
CA VAL A 181 -2.99 7.00 11.64
C VAL A 181 -3.33 6.50 13.04
N GLN A 182 -4.57 6.11 13.34
CA GLN A 182 -4.92 5.47 14.61
C GLN A 182 -4.21 4.12 14.79
N GLY A 183 -4.20 3.27 13.77
CA GLY A 183 -3.52 1.98 13.82
C GLY A 183 -2.00 2.08 13.90
N ALA A 184 -1.40 3.16 13.37
CA ALA A 184 0.06 3.32 13.28
C ALA A 184 0.71 3.89 14.55
N ARG A 185 -0.06 4.50 15.47
CA ARG A 185 0.49 5.21 16.64
C ARG A 185 1.29 4.27 17.53
N LYS A 186 2.26 4.84 18.27
CA LYS A 186 3.05 4.09 19.26
C LYS A 186 2.20 3.52 20.40
N GLU A 187 1.01 4.06 20.66
CA GLU A 187 0.09 3.57 21.68
C GLU A 187 -0.67 2.30 21.26
N GLU A 188 -0.69 1.93 19.97
CA GLU A 188 -1.27 0.65 19.54
C GLU A 188 -0.34 -0.50 19.98
N PRO A 189 -0.77 -1.37 20.91
CA PRO A 189 0.11 -2.39 21.49
C PRO A 189 0.50 -3.50 20.51
N ASN A 190 -0.31 -3.74 19.46
CA ASN A 190 -0.07 -4.83 18.54
C ASN A 190 0.79 -4.38 17.34
N ASN A 191 2.02 -4.90 17.25
CA ASN A 191 2.93 -4.56 16.16
C ASN A 191 2.43 -5.00 14.77
N ASP A 192 1.66 -6.08 14.67
CA ASP A 192 1.10 -6.51 13.38
C ASP A 192 0.02 -5.53 12.89
N VAL A 193 -0.75 -4.95 13.82
CA VAL A 193 -1.71 -3.86 13.52
C VAL A 193 -0.96 -2.61 13.09
N ARG A 194 0.08 -2.19 13.85
CA ARG A 194 0.91 -1.04 13.48
C ARG A 194 1.58 -1.20 12.12
N ASN A 195 2.11 -2.38 11.83
CA ASN A 195 2.75 -2.67 10.55
C ASN A 195 1.74 -2.59 9.39
N ALA A 196 0.54 -3.19 9.55
CA ALA A 196 -0.52 -3.08 8.56
C ALA A 196 -0.97 -1.61 8.36
N ALA A 197 -1.02 -0.82 9.44
CA ALA A 197 -1.39 0.58 9.39
C ALA A 197 -0.37 1.45 8.67
N ILE A 198 0.92 1.24 8.93
CA ILE A 198 2.01 1.95 8.23
C ILE A 198 2.03 1.61 6.74
N THR A 199 1.81 0.34 6.40
CA THR A 199 1.70 -0.09 5.00
C THR A 199 0.52 0.60 4.32
N ALA A 200 -0.67 0.54 4.93
CA ALA A 200 -1.87 1.20 4.41
C ALA A 200 -1.73 2.72 4.33
N LEU A 201 -1.04 3.36 5.28
CA LEU A 201 -0.74 4.79 5.22
C LEU A 201 0.18 5.12 4.04
N SER A 202 1.20 4.29 3.79
CA SER A 202 2.09 4.43 2.64
C SER A 202 1.34 4.34 1.31
N ASP A 203 0.37 3.42 1.19
CA ASP A 203 -0.49 3.30 0.02
C ASP A 203 -1.49 4.45 -0.08
N ALA A 204 -1.79 5.11 1.04
CA ALA A 204 -2.72 6.23 1.09
C ALA A 204 -2.12 7.60 0.69
N ILE A 205 -0.79 7.71 0.63
CA ILE A 205 -0.08 8.98 0.47
C ILE A 205 -0.54 9.76 -0.78
N GLU A 206 -0.85 9.10 -1.89
CA GLU A 206 -1.11 9.81 -3.15
C GLU A 206 -2.45 10.58 -3.18
N PHE A 207 -3.45 10.22 -2.35
CA PHE A 207 -4.76 10.89 -2.35
C PHE A 207 -5.04 11.71 -1.09
N VAL A 208 -4.13 11.74 -0.12
CA VAL A 208 -4.26 12.58 1.10
C VAL A 208 -3.71 14.00 0.90
N ARG A 209 -3.70 14.49 -0.34
CA ARG A 209 -3.16 15.81 -0.70
C ARG A 209 -3.85 16.94 0.07
N SER A 210 -5.18 16.91 0.18
CA SER A 210 -5.94 17.89 0.98
C SER A 210 -5.51 17.92 2.44
N ASN A 211 -5.17 16.75 2.99
CA ASN A 211 -4.73 16.62 4.37
C ASN A 211 -3.31 17.11 4.56
N PHE A 212 -2.43 16.87 3.58
CA PHE A 212 -1.09 17.46 3.56
C PHE A 212 -1.10 18.97 3.32
N GLU A 213 -2.15 19.57 2.75
CA GLU A 213 -2.29 21.03 2.73
C GLU A 213 -2.69 21.60 4.11
N ASN A 214 -3.44 20.84 4.91
CA ASN A 214 -3.77 21.21 6.28
C ASN A 214 -2.57 20.99 7.22
N GLU A 215 -1.99 22.07 7.73
CA GLU A 215 -0.82 22.01 8.61
C GLU A 215 -1.02 21.13 9.86
N GLY A 216 -2.20 21.18 10.49
CA GLY A 216 -2.48 20.37 11.69
C GLY A 216 -2.49 18.88 11.39
N GLU A 217 -3.15 18.48 10.31
CA GLU A 217 -3.24 17.08 9.88
C GLU A 217 -1.87 16.57 9.39
N ARG A 218 -1.17 17.38 8.58
CA ARG A 218 0.19 17.09 8.12
C ARG A 218 1.15 16.89 9.30
N ASN A 219 1.13 17.80 10.28
CA ASN A 219 1.96 17.68 11.48
C ASN A 219 1.70 16.37 12.23
N TYR A 220 0.44 15.96 12.30
CA TYR A 220 0.04 14.75 12.98
C TYR A 220 0.50 13.48 12.24
N ILE A 221 0.33 13.44 10.92
CA ILE A 221 0.83 12.34 10.06
C ILE A 221 2.35 12.22 10.20
N MET A 222 3.07 13.34 10.06
CA MET A 222 4.53 13.34 10.16
C MET A 222 5.03 12.93 11.54
N GLN A 223 4.34 13.33 12.62
CA GLN A 223 4.68 12.87 13.97
C GLN A 223 4.58 11.34 14.07
N VAL A 224 3.45 10.75 13.64
CA VAL A 224 3.23 9.29 13.75
C VAL A 224 4.25 8.51 12.93
N ILE A 225 4.58 8.98 11.72
CA ILE A 225 5.60 8.32 10.88
C ILE A 225 6.99 8.45 11.50
N CYS A 226 7.37 9.63 11.99
CA CYS A 226 8.67 9.82 12.66
C CYS A 226 8.78 8.93 13.89
N GLU A 227 7.75 8.81 14.71
CA GLU A 227 7.73 7.89 15.86
C GLU A 227 7.84 6.41 15.40
N ALA A 228 7.22 6.05 14.27
CA ALA A 228 7.30 4.71 13.71
C ALA A 228 8.71 4.35 13.17
N THR A 229 9.49 5.32 12.67
CA THR A 229 10.90 5.09 12.30
C THR A 229 11.81 4.73 13.49
N GLN A 230 11.34 4.97 14.71
CA GLN A 230 12.03 4.63 15.96
C GLN A 230 11.44 3.39 16.64
N SER A 231 10.57 2.64 15.94
CA SER A 231 10.00 1.40 16.47
C SER A 231 11.08 0.34 16.68
N ASN A 232 10.90 -0.49 17.72
CA ASN A 232 11.74 -1.67 17.95
C ASN A 232 11.39 -2.85 17.02
N ASP A 233 10.28 -2.77 16.27
CA ASP A 233 9.92 -3.75 15.24
C ASP A 233 10.44 -3.28 13.89
N VAL A 234 11.37 -4.03 13.31
CA VAL A 234 12.06 -3.72 12.05
C VAL A 234 11.08 -3.58 10.88
N ARG A 235 9.96 -4.30 10.89
CA ARG A 235 8.94 -4.21 9.83
C ARG A 235 8.25 -2.85 9.85
N ILE A 236 7.90 -2.37 11.05
CA ILE A 236 7.31 -1.03 11.25
C ILE A 236 8.31 0.05 10.87
N GLN A 237 9.57 -0.10 11.30
CA GLN A 237 10.64 0.84 11.01
C GLN A 237 10.88 0.95 9.49
N SER A 238 11.02 -0.18 8.80
CA SER A 238 11.17 -0.24 7.34
C SER A 238 9.96 0.37 6.63
N GLY A 239 8.75 -0.03 7.00
CA GLY A 239 7.53 0.55 6.44
C GLY A 239 7.45 2.08 6.64
N ALA A 240 7.91 2.59 7.77
CA ALA A 240 7.91 4.03 8.06
C ALA A 240 8.92 4.79 7.20
N PHE A 241 10.13 4.26 6.99
CA PHE A 241 11.10 4.87 6.06
C PHE A 241 10.60 4.81 4.61
N GLY A 242 10.02 3.69 4.16
CA GLY A 242 9.38 3.62 2.84
C GLY A 242 8.27 4.65 2.66
N CYS A 243 7.45 4.86 3.70
CA CYS A 243 6.42 5.89 3.71
C CYS A 243 7.03 7.32 3.66
N LEU A 244 8.13 7.58 4.37
CA LEU A 244 8.86 8.86 4.27
C LEU A 244 9.38 9.12 2.85
N ASN A 245 9.86 8.10 2.14
CA ASN A 245 10.33 8.26 0.76
C ASN A 245 9.18 8.69 -0.16
N ARG A 246 8.01 8.04 -0.04
CA ARG A 246 6.80 8.43 -0.79
C ARG A 246 6.32 9.84 -0.44
N ILE A 247 6.40 10.24 0.83
CA ILE A 247 6.06 11.60 1.26
C ILE A 247 7.03 12.62 0.68
N MET A 248 8.34 12.32 0.69
CA MET A 248 9.34 13.23 0.15
C MET A 248 9.13 13.47 -1.35
N SER A 249 8.88 12.41 -2.12
CA SER A 249 8.60 12.54 -3.56
C SER A 249 7.30 13.30 -3.84
N SER A 250 6.26 13.07 -3.04
CA SER A 250 4.93 13.65 -3.29
C SER A 250 4.74 15.07 -2.75
N TYR A 251 5.46 15.42 -1.68
CA TYR A 251 5.19 16.61 -0.85
C TYR A 251 6.46 17.37 -0.45
N TYR A 252 7.52 17.33 -1.27
CA TYR A 252 8.78 18.04 -1.05
C TYR A 252 8.58 19.50 -0.59
N ASP A 253 7.65 20.24 -1.20
CA ASP A 253 7.37 21.66 -0.90
C ASP A 253 6.91 21.91 0.55
N LYS A 254 6.41 20.86 1.23
CA LYS A 254 5.99 20.92 2.63
C LYS A 254 7.06 20.43 3.62
N MET A 255 8.18 19.88 3.13
CA MET A 255 9.10 19.11 3.98
C MET A 255 10.09 19.94 4.80
N ARG A 256 10.29 21.22 4.48
CA ARG A 256 11.31 22.06 5.13
C ARG A 256 11.30 22.02 6.65
N PHE A 257 10.13 22.24 7.25
CA PHE A 257 9.98 22.24 8.71
C PHE A 257 10.37 20.88 9.32
N TYR A 258 9.90 19.77 8.74
CA TYR A 258 10.17 18.43 9.26
C TYR A 258 11.62 18.01 9.04
N MET A 259 12.24 18.44 7.93
CA MET A 259 13.65 18.22 7.63
C MET A 259 14.53 18.84 8.72
N GLU A 260 14.31 20.11 9.04
CA GLU A 260 15.07 20.84 10.07
C GLU A 260 14.81 20.28 11.48
N LYS A 261 13.58 19.80 11.75
CA LYS A 261 13.16 19.35 13.08
C LYS A 261 13.58 17.92 13.41
N ALA A 262 13.49 16.99 12.47
CA ALA A 262 13.57 15.56 12.76
C ALA A 262 14.14 14.73 11.62
N LEU A 263 13.65 14.88 10.38
CA LEU A 263 13.93 13.92 9.30
C LEU A 263 15.43 13.79 9.02
N PHE A 264 16.17 14.90 9.02
CA PHE A 264 17.61 14.88 8.82
C PHE A 264 18.33 13.96 9.82
N GLY A 265 18.05 14.11 11.11
CA GLY A 265 18.67 13.28 12.15
C GLY A 265 18.21 11.83 12.09
N LEU A 266 16.92 11.59 11.83
CA LEU A 266 16.33 10.26 11.74
C LEU A 266 16.89 9.46 10.56
N THR A 267 17.05 10.08 9.38
CA THR A 267 17.53 9.38 8.19
C THR A 267 19.03 9.14 8.24
N VAL A 268 19.83 10.08 8.76
CA VAL A 268 21.26 9.84 9.02
C VAL A 268 21.47 8.71 10.05
N LEU A 269 20.63 8.63 11.07
CA LEU A 269 20.64 7.51 12.01
C LEU A 269 20.22 6.20 11.33
N GLY A 270 19.15 6.23 10.51
CA GLY A 270 18.65 5.09 9.77
C GLY A 270 19.68 4.50 8.81
N MET A 271 20.47 5.34 8.12
CA MET A 271 21.57 4.90 7.25
C MET A 271 22.64 4.09 8.00
N LYS A 272 22.76 4.29 9.33
CA LYS A 272 23.71 3.58 10.20
C LYS A 272 23.08 2.38 10.92
N SER A 273 21.85 2.02 10.57
CA SER A 273 21.17 0.85 11.13
C SER A 273 21.96 -0.43 10.88
N GLU A 274 21.91 -1.35 11.84
CA GLU A 274 22.40 -2.73 11.67
C GLU A 274 21.45 -3.55 10.79
N GLU A 275 20.18 -3.16 10.72
CA GLU A 275 19.17 -3.76 9.84
C GLU A 275 19.33 -3.20 8.42
N GLU A 276 19.79 -4.05 7.50
CA GLU A 276 20.18 -3.62 6.15
C GLU A 276 19.01 -3.00 5.36
N ASP A 277 17.80 -3.55 5.47
CA ASP A 277 16.61 -3.02 4.79
C ASP A 277 16.25 -1.61 5.26
N VAL A 278 16.41 -1.34 6.56
CA VAL A 278 16.21 0.01 7.13
C VAL A 278 17.27 0.97 6.62
N ALA A 279 18.53 0.55 6.60
CA ALA A 279 19.62 1.37 6.09
C ALA A 279 19.45 1.68 4.60
N LYS A 280 19.05 0.69 3.78
CA LYS A 280 18.72 0.88 2.36
C LYS A 280 17.60 1.91 2.17
N LEU A 281 16.52 1.80 2.93
CA LEU A 281 15.40 2.74 2.83
C LEU A 281 15.76 4.17 3.29
N ALA A 282 16.66 4.30 4.27
CA ALA A 282 17.16 5.60 4.70
C ALA A 282 18.16 6.22 3.70
N ILE A 283 18.93 5.41 2.97
CA ILE A 283 19.71 5.88 1.81
C ILE A 283 18.77 6.31 0.69
N GLU A 284 17.75 5.50 0.40
CA GLU A 284 16.75 5.78 -0.62
C GLU A 284 16.04 7.12 -0.38
N PHE A 285 15.80 7.49 0.88
CA PHE A 285 15.31 8.83 1.22
C PHE A 285 16.17 9.95 0.62
N TRP A 286 17.49 9.81 0.71
CA TRP A 286 18.43 10.80 0.16
C TRP A 286 18.55 10.70 -1.36
N CYS A 287 18.38 9.52 -1.96
CA CYS A 287 18.20 9.38 -3.41
C CYS A 287 16.98 10.19 -3.86
N THR A 288 15.82 9.98 -3.22
CA THR A 288 14.58 10.70 -3.51
C THR A 288 14.75 12.21 -3.35
N VAL A 289 15.43 12.68 -2.29
CA VAL A 289 15.74 14.12 -2.13
C VAL A 289 16.55 14.64 -3.32
N CYS A 290 17.59 13.92 -3.74
CA CYS A 290 18.43 14.36 -4.86
C CYS A 290 17.66 14.36 -6.19
N GLU A 291 16.85 13.34 -6.45
CA GLU A 291 16.02 13.24 -7.65
C GLU A 291 14.98 14.37 -7.74
N GLU A 292 14.27 14.64 -6.63
CA GLU A 292 13.33 15.77 -6.57
C GLU A 292 14.04 17.11 -6.75
N GLU A 293 15.20 17.30 -6.11
CA GLU A 293 15.96 18.54 -6.23
C GLU A 293 16.49 18.77 -7.65
N ALA A 294 16.99 17.73 -8.31
CA ALA A 294 17.41 17.80 -9.70
C ALA A 294 16.24 18.12 -10.65
N ALA A 295 15.09 17.45 -10.46
CA ALA A 295 13.89 17.71 -11.26
C ALA A 295 13.35 19.14 -11.06
N ILE A 296 13.31 19.62 -9.81
CA ILE A 296 12.90 20.99 -9.49
C ILE A 296 13.84 22.02 -10.12
N GLU A 297 15.15 21.77 -10.09
CA GLU A 297 16.13 22.66 -10.69
C GLU A 297 15.95 22.77 -12.22
N ASP A 298 15.77 21.64 -12.90
CA ASP A 298 15.52 21.60 -14.33
C ASP A 298 14.21 22.30 -14.72
N ASP A 299 13.11 22.03 -14.00
CA ASP A 299 11.83 22.71 -14.21
C ASP A 299 11.97 24.23 -14.03
N ASN A 300 12.68 24.67 -12.98
CA ASN A 300 12.90 26.07 -12.69
C ASN A 300 13.80 26.76 -13.74
N ARG A 301 14.75 26.03 -14.34
CA ARG A 301 15.60 26.50 -15.43
C ARG A 301 14.80 26.65 -16.73
N LEU A 302 13.95 25.68 -17.04
CA LEU A 302 13.03 25.74 -18.19
C LEU A 302 12.04 26.90 -18.04
N ALA A 303 11.38 27.03 -16.88
CA ALA A 303 10.45 28.12 -16.60
C ALA A 303 11.08 29.50 -16.81
N LYS A 304 12.32 29.71 -16.36
CA LYS A 304 13.08 30.97 -16.61
C LYS A 304 13.34 31.20 -18.09
N THR A 305 13.69 30.15 -18.84
CA THR A 305 14.00 30.24 -20.27
C THR A 305 12.74 30.56 -21.10
N GLU A 306 11.59 30.02 -20.68
CA GLU A 306 10.29 30.25 -21.32
C GLU A 306 9.57 31.52 -20.83
N GLY A 307 10.14 32.24 -19.87
CA GLY A 307 9.56 33.47 -19.32
C GLY A 307 8.38 33.25 -18.37
N SER A 308 8.19 32.03 -17.86
CA SER A 308 7.22 31.72 -16.81
C SER A 308 7.68 32.26 -15.46
N SER A 309 6.73 32.81 -14.69
CA SER A 309 6.96 33.26 -13.31
C SER A 309 6.70 32.19 -12.26
N ILE A 310 6.22 31.01 -12.66
CA ILE A 310 5.91 29.89 -11.76
C ILE A 310 7.20 29.11 -11.53
N ILE A 311 7.68 29.12 -10.29
CA ILE A 311 8.91 28.45 -9.85
C ILE A 311 8.53 27.47 -8.73
N ARG A 312 8.96 26.22 -8.86
CA ARG A 312 8.81 25.19 -7.82
C ARG A 312 9.69 25.54 -6.61
N PRO A 313 9.19 25.42 -5.36
CA PRO A 313 10.01 25.62 -4.16
C PRO A 313 11.23 24.70 -4.14
N PHE A 314 12.40 25.24 -3.83
CA PHE A 314 13.68 24.53 -3.80
C PHE A 314 14.43 24.86 -2.51
N PHE A 315 14.75 23.85 -1.70
CA PHE A 315 15.27 24.03 -0.35
C PHE A 315 16.74 23.65 -0.15
N ASN A 316 17.39 23.06 -1.16
CA ASN A 316 18.81 22.65 -1.10
C ASN A 316 19.13 21.67 0.05
N PHE A 317 18.22 20.77 0.39
CA PHE A 317 18.42 19.75 1.42
C PHE A 317 19.67 18.92 1.15
N ALA A 318 19.88 18.39 -0.06
CA ALA A 318 21.06 17.57 -0.36
C ALA A 318 22.35 18.37 -0.14
N ARG A 319 22.40 19.60 -0.64
CA ARG A 319 23.56 20.49 -0.47
C ARG A 319 23.85 20.82 1.00
N ILE A 320 22.82 21.09 1.80
CA ILE A 320 22.96 21.38 3.23
C ILE A 320 23.45 20.13 3.98
N ALA A 321 22.89 18.96 3.66
CA ALA A 321 23.16 17.69 4.31
C ALA A 321 24.48 17.02 3.90
N CYS A 322 25.06 17.45 2.78
CA CYS A 322 26.23 16.83 2.15
C CYS A 322 27.38 16.50 3.13
N ARG A 323 27.68 17.39 4.08
CA ARG A 323 28.77 17.20 5.04
C ARG A 323 28.56 16.06 6.03
N GLU A 324 27.31 15.65 6.26
CA GLU A 324 26.96 14.57 7.19
C GLU A 324 26.56 13.30 6.44
N VAL A 325 25.85 13.42 5.31
CA VAL A 325 25.35 12.26 4.55
C VAL A 325 26.43 11.62 3.70
N VAL A 326 27.23 12.40 2.96
CA VAL A 326 28.26 11.85 2.05
C VAL A 326 29.31 11.02 2.78
N PRO A 327 29.83 11.42 3.96
CA PRO A 327 30.75 10.57 4.71
C PRO A 327 30.15 9.21 5.08
N VAL A 328 28.86 9.16 5.44
CA VAL A 328 28.17 7.90 5.77
C VAL A 328 28.03 7.04 4.51
N LEU A 329 27.66 7.62 3.37
CA LEU A 329 27.62 6.87 2.10
C LEU A 329 28.99 6.29 1.72
N LEU A 330 30.06 7.07 1.87
CA LEU A 330 31.43 6.61 1.61
C LEU A 330 31.87 5.49 2.56
N GLU A 331 31.42 5.51 3.81
CA GLU A 331 31.65 4.41 4.75
C GLU A 331 30.87 3.16 4.33
N LEU A 332 29.58 3.30 3.97
CA LEU A 332 28.73 2.19 3.55
C LEU A 332 29.19 1.54 2.23
N MET A 333 29.81 2.31 1.35
CA MET A 333 30.50 1.81 0.14
C MET A 333 31.58 0.76 0.46
N THR A 334 32.14 0.75 1.68
CA THR A 334 33.16 -0.23 2.11
C THR A 334 32.57 -1.55 2.63
N LYS A 335 31.25 -1.70 2.60
CA LYS A 335 30.52 -2.91 3.01
C LYS A 335 30.16 -3.78 1.81
N GLN A 336 31.09 -3.96 0.88
CA GLN A 336 30.88 -4.85 -0.26
C GLN A 336 30.76 -6.31 0.22
N ASP A 337 29.95 -7.09 -0.49
CA ASP A 337 29.82 -8.54 -0.31
C ASP A 337 30.45 -9.21 -1.55
N GLU A 338 31.54 -9.96 -1.34
CA GLU A 338 32.27 -10.64 -2.42
C GLU A 338 31.51 -11.86 -2.98
N ASP A 339 30.55 -12.39 -2.21
CA ASP A 339 29.72 -13.53 -2.60
C ASP A 339 28.38 -13.08 -3.25
N ALA A 340 28.09 -11.78 -3.23
CA ALA A 340 26.87 -11.23 -3.81
C ALA A 340 26.86 -11.37 -5.34
N SER A 341 25.69 -11.71 -5.88
CA SER A 341 25.47 -11.82 -7.31
C SER A 341 25.51 -10.45 -7.99
N ASP A 342 25.72 -10.44 -9.32
CA ASP A 342 25.71 -9.21 -10.11
C ASP A 342 24.36 -8.46 -10.05
N ASP A 343 23.27 -9.11 -9.64
CA ASP A 343 21.94 -8.51 -9.53
C ASP A 343 21.55 -8.16 -8.08
N ASP A 344 22.37 -8.48 -7.09
CA ASP A 344 22.04 -8.28 -5.68
C ASP A 344 22.10 -6.80 -5.30
N TYR A 345 20.97 -6.21 -4.90
CA TYR A 345 20.90 -4.84 -4.43
C TYR A 345 21.20 -4.75 -2.94
N ASN A 346 22.49 -4.74 -2.59
CA ASN A 346 22.99 -4.64 -1.21
C ASN A 346 23.25 -3.18 -0.77
N ILE A 347 23.61 -2.98 0.51
CA ILE A 347 23.84 -1.65 1.07
C ILE A 347 24.92 -0.84 0.35
N SER A 348 26.00 -1.49 -0.11
CA SER A 348 27.09 -0.81 -0.81
C SER A 348 26.65 -0.29 -2.17
N ARG A 349 25.78 -1.01 -2.88
CA ARG A 349 25.19 -0.57 -4.14
C ARG A 349 24.17 0.54 -3.95
N ALA A 350 23.35 0.47 -2.91
CA ALA A 350 22.46 1.58 -2.54
C ALA A 350 23.26 2.86 -2.25
N ALA A 351 24.36 2.73 -1.49
CA ALA A 351 25.25 3.86 -1.21
C ALA A 351 25.92 4.41 -2.47
N TYR A 352 26.33 3.54 -3.38
CA TYR A 352 26.87 3.92 -4.70
C TYR A 352 25.86 4.74 -5.51
N GLN A 353 24.62 4.27 -5.64
CA GLN A 353 23.57 4.99 -6.36
C GLN A 353 23.30 6.38 -5.77
N ALA A 354 23.22 6.49 -4.44
CA ALA A 354 23.08 7.78 -3.78
C ALA A 354 24.26 8.73 -4.07
N LEU A 355 25.50 8.21 -4.10
CA LEU A 355 26.69 8.98 -4.43
C LEU A 355 26.76 9.41 -5.91
N GLU A 356 26.13 8.69 -6.83
CA GLU A 356 25.99 9.14 -8.22
C GLU A 356 25.02 10.32 -8.35
N LEU A 357 23.99 10.36 -7.51
CA LEU A 357 22.99 11.43 -7.51
C LEU A 357 23.49 12.71 -6.83
N TYR A 358 24.18 12.60 -5.69
CA TYR A 358 24.62 13.78 -4.93
C TYR A 358 25.36 14.88 -5.74
N PRO A 359 26.30 14.54 -6.65
CA PRO A 359 26.97 15.53 -7.47
C PRO A 359 26.04 16.37 -8.35
N THR A 360 24.90 15.82 -8.80
CA THR A 360 23.94 16.55 -9.64
C THR A 360 23.28 17.70 -8.86
N CYS A 361 23.13 17.56 -7.54
CA CYS A 361 22.53 18.57 -6.67
C CYS A 361 23.53 19.52 -6.03
N VAL A 362 24.82 19.15 -5.96
CA VAL A 362 25.85 19.90 -5.21
C VAL A 362 26.82 20.64 -6.14
N ASN A 363 27.01 20.19 -7.39
CA ASN A 363 27.90 20.84 -8.34
C ASN A 363 27.19 21.88 -9.21
N LEU A 364 26.84 23.04 -8.64
CA LEU A 364 26.69 24.26 -9.43
C LEU A 364 27.28 25.45 -8.65
N THR A 365 28.39 25.96 -9.21
CA THR A 365 29.05 27.23 -8.91
C THR A 365 28.12 28.43 -8.98
#